data_AF-A0A1P8NBQ1-F1
#
_entry.id   AF-A0A1P8NBQ1-F1
#
_cell.length_a   1.000
_cell.length_b   1.000
_cell.length_c   1.000
_cell.angle_alpha   90.00
_cell.angle_beta   90.00
_cell.angle_gamma   90.00
#
_symmetry.space_group_name_H-M   'P 1'
#
loop_
_entity.id
_entity.type
_entity.pdbx_description
1 polymer ?
#
loop_
_entity_poly.entity_id
_entity_poly.type
_entity_poly.pdbx_seq_one_letter_code
_entity_poly.pdbx_strand_id
1 'polypeptide(L)'
;MASTLTREGLHLDGDDLAAVRRTALSPSTAKTLSHNCAAGYAFGKLVGEQAPDPFAATTQGTSAHAVLEDLYSLPRGRRTRRKAANILISRVAQWRHGELPALSDPVTRQLFLADVIGKYQGIFDIEDPREVDVAATEWALRDITVGGVPFLGFVDLTQRVAARGKAGLRAVDHKTGRVPDKHKIERFGDDHGDQIRLYAAGLRQVTDEPLLEGRIYYTRHGKSRVVAVSNKRVAQTVGEFSRAWDLHNEMAESRMFPTKVSPLCGWCPLVNLCPAAQASTFNTDRTEGQTALEATDLIDIEAAEASCESRAAPTAEVTPEEPGTDTAEAREGIDMAEYQLAEGKPWEEDVAGTLNGASYATIGYFGTASLAYELLGKHDVPIQRVAVDALTTTLAAIITDVQSGLTGRASFQDGTNTRVRGVLRTVLDAVPPPFGQDEATWQRWIKMTTGHTRSIAAAAVRLADADEHTADTDTLATIAPTSEED
;
A
#
# COMPACT_ATOMS: atom_id res chain seq x y z
N MET A 1 32.45 -12.29 13.50
CA MET A 1 31.65 -13.31 12.80
C MET A 1 30.51 -12.54 12.19
N ALA A 2 30.25 -12.67 10.89
CA ALA A 2 29.11 -12.00 10.27
C ALA A 2 27.80 -12.65 10.76
N SER A 3 26.71 -11.90 10.70
CA SER A 3 25.37 -12.46 10.87
C SER A 3 25.08 -13.49 9.77
N THR A 4 24.39 -14.58 10.12
CA THR A 4 24.18 -15.73 9.24
C THR A 4 22.72 -16.16 9.28
N LEU A 5 22.11 -16.38 8.11
CA LEU A 5 20.74 -16.89 8.01
C LEU A 5 20.76 -18.38 7.68
N THR A 6 20.23 -19.19 8.59
CA THR A 6 20.05 -20.63 8.38
C THR A 6 18.57 -20.96 8.22
N ARG A 7 18.26 -22.23 7.94
CA ARG A 7 16.88 -22.71 7.97
C ARG A 7 16.25 -22.60 9.35
N GLU A 8 17.03 -22.71 10.41
CA GLU A 8 16.54 -22.70 11.80
C GLU A 8 16.33 -21.27 12.32
N GLY A 9 17.17 -20.32 11.92
CA GLY A 9 17.13 -18.97 12.45
C GLY A 9 18.10 -18.00 11.80
N LEU A 10 17.90 -16.71 12.10
CA LEU A 10 18.85 -15.65 11.85
C LEU A 10 19.77 -15.52 13.08
N HIS A 11 21.05 -15.79 12.88
CA HIS A 11 22.09 -15.65 13.88
C HIS A 11 22.73 -14.27 13.74
N LEU A 12 22.75 -13.49 14.82
CA LEU A 12 23.25 -12.13 14.79
C LEU A 12 24.61 -11.99 15.45
N ASP A 13 25.46 -11.15 14.86
CA ASP A 13 26.69 -10.71 15.48
C ASP A 13 26.47 -9.62 16.55
N GLY A 14 27.55 -9.12 17.16
CA GLY A 14 27.45 -8.17 18.27
C GLY A 14 26.84 -6.82 17.92
N ASP A 15 27.11 -6.30 16.72
CA ASP A 15 26.66 -4.98 16.30
C ASP A 15 25.22 -5.06 15.78
N ASP A 16 24.90 -6.10 15.00
CA ASP A 16 23.54 -6.36 14.53
C ASP A 16 22.58 -6.69 15.68
N LEU A 17 23.04 -7.45 16.67
CA LEU A 17 22.26 -7.73 17.86
C LEU A 17 21.91 -6.45 18.63
N ALA A 18 22.81 -5.46 18.68
CA ALA A 18 22.55 -4.20 19.36
C ALA A 18 21.40 -3.43 18.69
N ALA A 19 21.27 -3.51 17.37
CA ALA A 19 20.18 -2.89 16.61
C ALA A 19 18.82 -3.59 16.83
N VAL A 20 18.82 -4.90 17.07
CA VAL A 20 17.59 -5.70 17.28
C VAL A 20 17.17 -5.74 18.76
N ARG A 21 18.12 -5.58 19.69
CA ARG A 21 17.84 -5.56 21.13
C ARG A 21 16.93 -4.36 21.47
N ARG A 22 15.88 -4.64 22.24
CA ARG A 22 14.90 -3.63 22.64
C ARG A 22 15.11 -3.22 24.09
N THR A 23 14.82 -1.95 24.36
CA THR A 23 14.72 -1.40 25.73
C THR A 23 13.28 -1.36 26.24
N ALA A 24 12.29 -1.43 25.33
CA ALA A 24 10.88 -1.50 25.63
C ALA A 24 10.11 -2.29 24.56
N LEU A 25 9.00 -2.90 24.96
CA LEU A 25 8.16 -3.73 24.10
C LEU A 25 6.84 -3.01 23.77
N SER A 26 6.40 -3.11 22.50
CA SER A 26 5.09 -2.64 22.05
C SER A 26 4.14 -3.81 21.84
N PRO A 27 2.80 -3.61 21.90
CA PRO A 27 1.82 -4.65 21.62
C PRO A 27 2.02 -5.33 20.25
N SER A 28 2.28 -4.55 19.20
CA SER A 28 2.50 -5.05 17.85
C SER A 28 3.79 -5.88 17.74
N THR A 29 4.84 -5.48 18.46
CA THR A 29 6.12 -6.21 18.49
C THR A 29 5.98 -7.50 19.28
N ALA A 30 5.35 -7.47 20.46
CA ALA A 30 5.10 -8.66 21.28
C ALA A 30 4.36 -9.75 20.50
N LYS A 31 3.34 -9.35 19.75
CA LYS A 31 2.62 -10.23 18.82
C LYS A 31 3.57 -10.83 17.77
N THR A 32 4.38 -9.98 17.13
CA THR A 32 5.28 -10.43 16.06
C THR A 32 6.29 -11.47 16.58
N LEU A 33 6.86 -11.23 17.75
CA LEU A 33 7.83 -12.15 18.37
C LEU A 33 7.19 -13.47 18.82
N SER A 34 5.95 -13.43 19.33
CA SER A 34 5.28 -14.62 19.88
C SER A 34 4.58 -15.47 18.81
N HIS A 35 4.01 -14.84 17.78
CA HIS A 35 3.12 -15.50 16.84
C HIS A 35 3.65 -15.55 15.40
N ASN A 36 4.52 -14.61 15.01
CA ASN A 36 5.09 -14.53 13.67
C ASN A 36 6.55 -15.00 13.63
N CYS A 37 7.26 -14.70 12.54
CA CYS A 37 8.65 -15.08 12.34
C CYS A 37 9.59 -14.07 13.03
N ALA A 38 10.34 -14.52 14.04
CA ALA A 38 11.29 -13.70 14.78
C ALA A 38 12.49 -13.31 13.91
N ALA A 39 12.97 -14.22 13.03
CA ALA A 39 14.01 -13.90 12.05
C ALA A 39 13.60 -12.75 11.11
N GLY A 40 12.36 -12.79 10.59
CA GLY A 40 11.83 -11.73 9.72
C GLY A 40 11.69 -10.39 10.45
N TYR A 41 11.34 -10.41 11.73
CA TYR A 41 11.34 -9.22 12.59
C TYR A 41 12.74 -8.63 12.75
N ALA A 42 13.70 -9.46 13.14
CA ALA A 42 15.08 -9.05 13.38
C ALA A 42 15.71 -8.48 12.12
N PHE A 43 15.56 -9.18 11.00
CA PHE A 43 16.06 -8.72 9.71
C PHE A 43 15.42 -7.39 9.30
N GLY A 44 14.09 -7.27 9.40
CA GLY A 44 13.41 -6.01 9.09
C GLY A 44 13.90 -4.81 9.93
N LYS A 45 14.52 -5.04 11.09
CA LYS A 45 15.18 -3.99 11.88
C LYS A 45 16.57 -3.64 11.38
N LEU A 46 17.31 -4.60 10.83
CA LEU A 46 18.65 -4.40 10.29
C LEU A 46 18.63 -3.62 8.98
N VAL A 47 17.77 -4.02 8.03
CA VAL A 47 17.67 -3.35 6.72
C VAL A 47 17.05 -1.95 6.81
N GLY A 48 16.38 -1.62 7.92
CA GLY A 48 15.74 -0.34 8.11
C GLY A 48 14.51 -0.12 7.21
N GLU A 49 14.09 1.14 7.12
CA GLU A 49 12.97 1.53 6.26
C GLU A 49 13.43 1.57 4.79
N GLN A 50 12.88 0.66 3.99
CA GLN A 50 13.03 0.67 2.54
C GLN A 50 12.38 1.92 1.95
N ALA A 51 12.77 2.29 0.73
CA ALA A 51 12.11 3.35 -0.01
C ALA A 51 10.58 3.12 0.02
N PRO A 52 9.81 4.05 0.60
CA PRO A 52 8.43 3.75 0.94
C PRO A 52 7.57 3.67 -0.32
N ASP A 53 7.05 2.47 -0.58
CA ASP A 53 6.06 2.25 -1.64
C ASP A 53 4.73 2.91 -1.23
N PRO A 54 4.20 3.86 -2.03
CA PRO A 54 2.92 4.51 -1.75
C PRO A 54 1.74 3.51 -1.69
N PHE A 55 1.84 2.36 -2.37
CA PHE A 55 0.79 1.35 -2.43
C PHE A 55 0.96 0.22 -1.41
N ALA A 56 2.07 0.20 -0.67
CA ALA A 56 2.26 -0.75 0.41
C ALA A 56 1.17 -0.59 1.47
N ALA A 57 0.64 -1.72 1.96
CA ALA A 57 -0.46 -1.72 2.92
C ALA A 57 -0.14 -0.94 4.21
N THR A 58 1.13 -0.97 4.63
CA THR A 58 1.69 -0.20 5.75
C THR A 58 1.64 1.29 5.47
N THR A 59 2.20 1.77 4.36
CA THR A 59 2.21 3.18 3.96
C THR A 59 0.80 3.75 3.88
N GLN A 60 -0.11 3.05 3.20
CA GLN A 60 -1.49 3.49 3.08
C GLN A 60 -2.23 3.48 4.43
N GLY A 61 -1.91 2.52 5.31
CA GLY A 61 -2.45 2.42 6.66
C GLY A 61 -2.01 3.61 7.54
N THR A 62 -0.71 3.87 7.60
CA THR A 62 -0.11 5.00 8.32
C THR A 62 -0.68 6.33 7.83
N SER A 63 -0.81 6.49 6.51
CA SER A 63 -1.37 7.70 5.91
C SER A 63 -2.82 7.93 6.32
N ALA A 64 -3.63 6.86 6.38
CA ALA A 64 -5.01 6.95 6.85
C ALA A 64 -5.09 7.29 8.36
N HIS A 65 -4.20 6.74 9.18
CA HIS A 65 -4.12 7.07 10.61
C HIS A 65 -3.78 8.53 10.82
N ALA A 66 -2.79 9.05 10.09
CA ALA A 66 -2.37 10.45 10.14
C ALA A 66 -3.51 11.42 9.80
N VAL A 67 -4.36 11.07 8.82
CA VAL A 67 -5.57 11.85 8.49
C VAL A 67 -6.59 11.82 9.64
N LEU A 68 -6.80 10.67 10.26
CA LEU A 68 -7.74 10.52 11.38
C LEU A 68 -7.24 11.27 12.62
N GLU A 69 -5.95 11.19 12.93
CA GLU A 69 -5.32 11.91 14.03
C GLU A 69 -5.56 13.42 13.91
N ASP A 70 -5.26 14.01 12.76
CA ASP A 70 -5.51 15.44 12.50
C ASP A 70 -7.00 15.77 12.56
N LEU A 71 -7.86 14.89 12.03
CA LEU A 71 -9.29 15.09 12.05
C LEU A 71 -9.82 15.16 13.48
N TYR A 72 -9.40 14.25 14.36
CA TYR A 72 -9.81 14.21 15.76
C TYR A 72 -9.13 15.30 16.61
N SER A 73 -8.00 15.83 16.16
CA SER A 73 -7.35 17.01 16.74
C SER A 73 -8.12 18.32 16.47
N LEU A 74 -8.99 18.37 15.46
CA LEU A 74 -9.85 19.54 15.24
C LEU A 74 -10.88 19.70 16.37
N PRO A 75 -11.35 20.93 16.63
CA PRO A 75 -12.45 21.17 17.56
C PRO A 75 -13.71 20.36 17.22
N ARG A 76 -14.44 19.98 18.27
CA ARG A 76 -15.77 19.34 18.18
C ARG A 76 -16.68 20.14 17.20
N GLY A 77 -17.49 19.45 16.42
CA GLY A 77 -18.31 20.07 15.36
C GLY A 77 -17.61 20.33 14.02
N ARG A 78 -16.27 20.47 13.96
CA ARG A 78 -15.54 20.74 12.70
C ARG A 78 -15.08 19.49 11.94
N ARG A 79 -15.20 18.32 12.56
CA ARG A 79 -14.69 17.02 12.07
C ARG A 79 -15.60 16.42 11.01
N THR A 80 -15.48 16.88 9.78
CA THR A 80 -16.37 16.50 8.65
C THR A 80 -15.62 15.72 7.57
N ARG A 81 -16.34 14.96 6.73
CA ARG A 81 -15.77 14.27 5.55
C ARG A 81 -14.93 15.21 4.68
N ARG A 82 -15.46 16.41 4.41
CA ARG A 82 -14.75 17.47 3.65
C ARG A 82 -13.46 17.90 4.34
N LYS A 83 -13.44 18.02 5.67
CA LYS A 83 -12.20 18.36 6.38
C LYS A 83 -11.18 17.23 6.38
N ALA A 84 -11.60 15.97 6.48
CA ALA A 84 -10.70 14.83 6.33
C ALA A 84 -10.04 14.82 4.93
N ALA A 85 -10.82 15.05 3.87
CA ALA A 85 -10.28 15.15 2.52
C ALA A 85 -9.26 16.30 2.37
N ASN A 86 -9.56 17.48 2.91
CA ASN A 86 -8.62 18.60 2.89
C ASN A 86 -7.34 18.32 3.67
N ILE A 87 -7.43 17.66 4.83
CA ILE A 87 -6.27 17.22 5.61
C ILE A 87 -5.40 16.29 4.77
N LEU A 88 -6.00 15.30 4.10
CA LEU A 88 -5.26 14.38 3.24
C LEU A 88 -4.54 15.13 2.10
N ILE A 89 -5.21 16.06 1.43
CA ILE A 89 -4.60 16.87 0.37
C ILE A 89 -3.39 17.64 0.92
N SER A 90 -3.52 18.27 2.09
CA SER A 90 -2.43 18.99 2.74
C SER A 90 -1.27 18.07 3.13
N ARG A 91 -1.54 16.87 3.67
CA ARG A 91 -0.52 15.88 4.02
C ARG A 91 0.21 15.35 2.79
N VAL A 92 -0.51 15.01 1.73
CA VAL A 92 0.10 14.59 0.45
C VAL A 92 1.01 15.67 -0.13
N ALA A 93 0.63 16.94 -0.01
CA ALA A 93 1.49 18.04 -0.44
C ALA A 93 2.79 18.15 0.36
N GLN A 94 2.81 17.68 1.62
CA GLN A 94 4.02 17.59 2.46
C GLN A 94 4.81 16.31 2.13
N TRP A 95 4.14 15.16 2.10
CA TRP A 95 4.77 13.86 1.86
C TRP A 95 5.49 13.78 0.51
N ARG A 96 4.94 14.39 -0.55
CA ARG A 96 5.60 14.43 -1.88
C ARG A 96 6.99 15.08 -1.88
N HIS A 97 7.29 15.93 -0.89
CA HIS A 97 8.55 16.66 -0.76
C HIS A 97 9.50 16.03 0.27
N GLY A 98 9.17 14.84 0.78
CA GLY A 98 9.96 14.17 1.81
C GLY A 98 9.67 12.68 1.83
N GLU A 99 8.75 12.26 2.69
CA GLU A 99 8.50 10.85 3.02
C GLU A 99 8.01 10.00 1.84
N LEU A 100 7.33 10.57 0.83
CA LEU A 100 6.77 9.81 -0.30
C LEU A 100 6.99 10.56 -1.62
N PRO A 101 8.24 10.62 -2.12
CA PRO A 101 8.57 11.42 -3.31
C PRO A 101 7.85 10.94 -4.57
N ALA A 102 7.47 9.66 -4.65
CA ALA A 102 6.66 9.09 -5.73
C ALA A 102 5.30 9.79 -5.91
N LEU A 103 4.78 10.47 -4.89
CA LEU A 103 3.56 11.29 -5.01
C LEU A 103 3.77 12.59 -5.80
N SER A 104 4.98 12.87 -6.28
CA SER A 104 5.24 13.92 -7.26
C SER A 104 4.58 13.59 -8.60
N ASP A 105 4.60 12.30 -8.99
CA ASP A 105 3.86 11.80 -10.14
C ASP A 105 2.34 11.97 -9.92
N PRO A 106 1.63 12.69 -10.81
CA PRO A 106 0.20 12.95 -10.66
C PRO A 106 -0.67 11.69 -10.60
N VAL A 107 -0.34 10.64 -11.37
CA VAL A 107 -1.15 9.41 -11.43
C VAL A 107 -1.03 8.64 -10.11
N THR A 108 0.21 8.41 -9.67
CA THR A 108 0.52 7.77 -8.39
C THR A 108 -0.13 8.52 -7.25
N ARG A 109 -0.01 9.85 -7.24
CA ARG A 109 -0.66 10.72 -6.25
C ARG A 109 -2.17 10.52 -6.22
N GLN A 110 -2.82 10.45 -7.37
CA GLN A 110 -4.27 10.32 -7.44
C GLN A 110 -4.77 8.95 -6.97
N LEU A 111 -4.10 7.87 -7.38
CA LEU A 111 -4.42 6.52 -6.91
C LEU A 111 -4.20 6.41 -5.40
N PHE A 112 -3.10 6.95 -4.90
CA PHE A 112 -2.80 7.02 -3.48
C PHE A 112 -3.89 7.77 -2.69
N LEU A 113 -4.32 8.94 -3.17
CA LEU A 113 -5.40 9.70 -2.55
C LEU A 113 -6.68 8.86 -2.46
N ALA A 114 -7.09 8.21 -3.56
CA ALA A 114 -8.29 7.38 -3.60
C ALA A 114 -8.22 6.21 -2.60
N ASP A 115 -7.07 5.53 -2.53
CA ASP A 115 -6.86 4.40 -1.62
C ASP A 115 -6.86 4.81 -0.14
N VAL A 116 -6.20 5.93 0.20
CA VAL A 116 -6.18 6.45 1.57
C VAL A 116 -7.57 6.91 1.99
N ILE A 117 -8.33 7.59 1.11
CA ILE A 117 -9.74 7.92 1.34
C ILE A 117 -10.53 6.65 1.64
N GLY A 118 -10.39 5.62 0.81
CA GLY A 118 -11.05 4.32 0.99
C GLY A 118 -10.76 3.68 2.35
N LYS A 119 -9.60 3.94 2.95
CA LYS A 119 -9.18 3.38 4.24
C LYS A 119 -9.73 4.12 5.44
N TYR A 120 -9.89 5.45 5.41
CA TYR A 120 -10.40 6.19 6.57
C TYR A 120 -11.90 6.49 6.49
N GLN A 121 -12.51 6.56 5.30
CA GLN A 121 -13.85 7.15 5.12
C GLN A 121 -14.99 6.45 5.89
N GLY A 122 -14.86 5.16 6.20
CA GLY A 122 -15.89 4.44 6.96
C GLY A 122 -15.92 4.81 8.44
N ILE A 123 -14.99 5.65 8.93
CA ILE A 123 -15.11 6.23 10.28
C ILE A 123 -16.44 6.95 10.48
N PHE A 124 -16.91 7.64 9.44
CA PHE A 124 -18.17 8.40 9.44
C PHE A 124 -19.41 7.52 9.39
N ASP A 125 -19.24 6.21 9.14
CA ASP A 125 -20.32 5.23 9.22
C ASP A 125 -20.33 4.52 10.60
N ILE A 126 -19.17 4.51 11.28
CA ILE A 126 -19.01 3.93 12.62
C ILE A 126 -19.57 4.85 13.70
N GLU A 127 -19.25 6.15 13.62
CA GLU A 127 -19.68 7.18 14.56
C GLU A 127 -19.76 8.54 13.86
N ASP A 128 -20.31 9.54 14.53
CA ASP A 128 -20.22 10.94 14.10
C ASP A 128 -19.04 11.63 14.79
N PRO A 129 -17.90 11.88 14.09
CA PRO A 129 -16.72 12.48 14.71
C PRO A 129 -16.99 13.88 15.31
N ARG A 130 -18.04 14.56 14.85
CA ARG A 130 -18.44 15.89 15.35
C ARG A 130 -18.96 15.84 16.78
N GLU A 131 -19.43 14.69 17.24
CA GLU A 131 -20.02 14.51 18.58
C GLU A 131 -19.05 13.87 19.57
N VAL A 132 -17.90 13.38 19.09
CA VAL A 132 -16.92 12.68 19.92
C VAL A 132 -16.19 13.66 20.85
N ASP A 133 -16.26 13.39 22.15
CA ASP A 133 -15.40 14.04 23.14
C ASP A 133 -14.06 13.32 23.20
N VAL A 134 -13.00 14.00 22.78
CA VAL A 134 -11.65 13.43 22.63
C VAL A 134 -10.86 13.74 23.88
N ALA A 135 -10.40 12.69 24.57
CA ALA A 135 -9.44 12.82 25.66
C ALA A 135 -8.02 13.05 25.12
N ALA A 136 -7.62 12.25 24.14
CA ALA A 136 -6.35 12.38 23.43
C ALA A 136 -6.41 11.65 22.08
N THR A 137 -5.65 12.13 21.11
CA THR A 137 -5.26 11.42 19.89
C THR A 137 -3.82 10.93 20.05
N GLU A 138 -3.51 9.76 19.49
CA GLU A 138 -2.16 9.18 19.52
C GLU A 138 -1.52 9.20 20.93
N TRP A 139 -2.30 8.81 21.95
CA TRP A 139 -1.87 8.92 23.34
C TRP A 139 -0.67 8.01 23.59
N ALA A 140 0.51 8.63 23.73
CA ALA A 140 1.75 7.94 23.99
C ALA A 140 1.78 7.38 25.43
N LEU A 141 1.92 6.07 25.52
CA LEU A 141 2.16 5.31 26.74
C LEU A 141 3.65 4.95 26.77
N ARG A 142 4.44 5.83 27.36
CA ARG A 142 5.91 5.72 27.50
C ARG A 142 6.29 5.81 28.97
N ASP A 143 7.50 5.36 29.30
CA ASP A 143 8.08 5.45 30.65
C ASP A 143 7.23 4.75 31.73
N ILE A 144 6.45 3.75 31.32
CA ILE A 144 5.63 2.90 32.20
C ILE A 144 6.03 1.44 32.07
N THR A 145 5.60 0.63 33.05
CA THR A 145 5.87 -0.81 33.09
C THR A 145 4.57 -1.58 33.13
N VAL A 146 4.37 -2.50 32.19
CA VAL A 146 3.17 -3.37 32.12
C VAL A 146 3.60 -4.81 32.35
N GLY A 147 3.19 -5.41 33.47
CA GLY A 147 3.57 -6.79 33.80
C GLY A 147 5.07 -7.00 34.00
N GLY A 148 5.78 -5.99 34.52
CA GLY A 148 7.24 -6.02 34.67
C GLY A 148 8.02 -5.69 33.39
N VAL A 149 7.33 -5.47 32.27
CA VAL A 149 7.95 -5.15 30.97
C VAL A 149 7.93 -3.64 30.73
N PRO A 150 9.06 -3.01 30.37
CA PRO A 150 9.07 -1.62 29.91
C PRO A 150 8.20 -1.48 28.66
N PHE A 151 7.17 -0.64 28.73
CA PHE A 151 6.11 -0.59 27.74
C PHE A 151 6.23 0.64 26.83
N LEU A 152 5.99 0.44 25.53
CA LEU A 152 5.88 1.51 24.54
C LEU A 152 4.65 1.27 23.67
N GLY A 153 3.66 2.15 23.76
CA GLY A 153 2.46 2.06 22.93
C GLY A 153 1.84 3.42 22.61
N PHE A 154 1.01 3.45 21.57
CA PHE A 154 0.27 4.64 21.16
C PHE A 154 -1.18 4.24 20.97
N VAL A 155 -2.08 4.91 21.70
CA VAL A 155 -3.52 4.68 21.57
C VAL A 155 -4.05 5.67 20.54
N ASP A 156 -4.45 5.19 19.36
CA ASP A 156 -4.87 6.04 18.23
C ASP A 156 -5.88 7.11 18.63
N LEU A 157 -6.91 6.72 19.41
CA LEU A 157 -7.93 7.63 19.90
C LEU A 157 -8.44 7.21 21.27
N THR A 158 -8.44 8.14 22.22
CA THR A 158 -9.10 7.97 23.52
C THR A 158 -10.27 8.93 23.61
N GLN A 159 -11.48 8.39 23.82
CA GLN A 159 -12.72 9.16 23.90
C GLN A 159 -13.19 9.24 25.36
N ARG A 160 -13.74 10.39 25.77
CA ARG A 160 -14.56 10.47 27.00
C ARG A 160 -15.98 10.05 26.67
N VAL A 161 -16.50 9.09 27.43
CA VAL A 161 -17.83 8.54 27.22
C VAL A 161 -18.56 8.35 28.53
N ALA A 162 -19.88 8.42 28.48
CA ALA A 162 -20.75 8.02 29.57
C ALA A 162 -21.41 6.68 29.23
N ALA A 163 -21.18 5.65 30.04
CA ALA A 163 -21.81 4.35 29.89
C ALA A 163 -22.32 3.85 31.24
N ARG A 164 -23.57 3.34 31.27
CA ARG A 164 -24.23 2.83 32.49
C ARG A 164 -24.17 3.81 33.68
N GLY A 165 -24.35 5.11 33.41
CA GLY A 165 -24.34 6.16 34.44
C GLY A 165 -22.96 6.53 35.00
N LYS A 166 -21.86 6.01 34.41
CA LYS A 166 -20.49 6.38 34.78
C LYS A 166 -19.81 7.09 33.61
N ALA A 167 -19.10 8.17 33.90
CA ALA A 167 -18.19 8.82 32.97
C ALA A 167 -16.80 8.15 33.06
N GLY A 168 -16.12 8.07 31.92
CA GLY A 168 -14.78 7.52 31.86
C GLY A 168 -14.27 7.44 30.43
N LEU A 169 -13.22 6.66 30.23
CA LEU A 169 -12.52 6.57 28.97
C LEU A 169 -12.94 5.37 28.14
N ARG A 170 -12.85 5.53 26.83
CA ARG A 170 -12.88 4.47 25.83
C ARG A 170 -11.61 4.56 24.99
N ALA A 171 -10.79 3.52 25.03
CA ALA A 171 -9.65 3.37 24.12
C ALA A 171 -10.13 2.82 22.78
N VAL A 172 -9.68 3.43 21.68
CA VAL A 172 -10.03 3.07 20.30
C VAL A 172 -8.75 2.84 19.51
N ASP A 173 -8.72 1.74 18.76
CA ASP A 173 -7.66 1.40 17.81
C ASP A 173 -8.26 1.31 16.41
N HIS A 174 -7.71 2.08 15.46
CA HIS A 174 -8.14 2.10 14.08
C HIS A 174 -7.41 0.98 13.30
N LYS A 175 -8.16 0.25 12.47
CA LYS A 175 -7.64 -0.81 11.62
C LYS A 175 -8.17 -0.62 10.19
N THR A 176 -7.24 -0.50 9.24
CA THR A 176 -7.57 -0.33 7.81
C THR A 176 -7.60 -1.65 7.03
N GLY A 177 -7.20 -2.76 7.68
CA GLY A 177 -7.19 -4.11 7.12
C GLY A 177 -8.52 -4.84 7.22
N ARG A 178 -8.51 -6.12 6.83
CA ARG A 178 -9.69 -7.00 6.88
C ARG A 178 -10.23 -7.14 8.29
N VAL A 179 -11.55 -7.21 8.41
CA VAL A 179 -12.22 -7.60 9.66
C VAL A 179 -11.91 -9.08 9.92
N PRO A 180 -11.31 -9.45 11.06
CA PRO A 180 -11.07 -10.84 11.40
C PRO A 180 -12.39 -11.60 11.55
N ASP A 181 -12.41 -12.82 11.01
CA ASP A 181 -13.54 -13.73 11.17
C ASP A 181 -13.65 -14.21 12.63
N LYS A 182 -14.89 -14.34 13.13
CA LYS A 182 -15.14 -14.72 14.52
C LYS A 182 -14.55 -16.09 14.86
N HIS A 183 -14.67 -17.07 13.97
CA HIS A 183 -14.10 -18.40 14.18
C HIS A 183 -12.58 -18.37 14.20
N LYS A 184 -11.96 -17.47 13.41
CA LYS A 184 -10.50 -17.27 13.47
C LYS A 184 -10.06 -16.68 14.81
N ILE A 185 -10.81 -15.71 15.35
CA ILE A 185 -10.51 -15.16 16.69
C ILE A 185 -10.60 -16.25 17.76
N GLU A 186 -11.65 -17.09 17.71
CA GLU A 186 -11.85 -18.16 18.69
C GLU A 186 -10.77 -19.25 18.58
N ARG A 187 -10.27 -19.55 17.38
CA ARG A 187 -9.29 -20.60 17.14
C ARG A 187 -7.84 -20.16 17.35
N PHE A 188 -7.51 -18.92 16.99
CA PHE A 188 -6.12 -18.45 16.90
C PHE A 188 -5.76 -17.30 17.85
N GLY A 189 -6.74 -16.73 18.56
CA GLY A 189 -6.52 -15.61 19.48
C GLY A 189 -7.07 -14.28 18.95
N ASP A 190 -7.16 -13.29 19.85
CA ASP A 190 -7.77 -11.98 19.60
C ASP A 190 -6.73 -10.87 19.58
N ASP A 191 -5.79 -10.92 18.64
CA ASP A 191 -4.63 -9.99 18.57
C ASP A 191 -5.02 -8.51 18.70
N HIS A 192 -6.07 -8.08 17.98
CA HIS A 192 -6.52 -6.68 18.05
C HIS A 192 -7.13 -6.37 19.42
N GLY A 193 -7.83 -7.33 20.04
CA GLY A 193 -8.36 -7.17 21.38
C GLY A 193 -7.28 -7.17 22.44
N ASP A 194 -6.21 -7.96 22.26
CA ASP A 194 -5.07 -8.00 23.16
C ASP A 194 -4.29 -6.68 23.14
N GLN A 195 -4.12 -6.07 21.97
CA GLN A 195 -3.58 -4.71 21.86
C GLN A 195 -4.39 -3.70 22.70
N ILE A 196 -5.72 -3.71 22.59
CA ILE A 196 -6.59 -2.85 23.40
C ILE A 196 -6.49 -3.17 24.91
N ARG A 197 -6.33 -4.44 25.31
CA ARG A 197 -6.17 -4.83 26.72
C ARG A 197 -4.83 -4.36 27.28
N LEU A 198 -3.76 -4.33 26.49
CA LEU A 198 -2.47 -3.75 26.88
C LEU A 198 -2.56 -2.23 27.01
N TYR A 199 -3.24 -1.55 26.08
CA TYR A 199 -3.54 -0.13 26.22
C TYR A 199 -4.38 0.15 27.47
N ALA A 200 -5.31 -0.73 27.81
CA ALA A 200 -6.06 -0.61 29.04
C ALA A 200 -5.17 -0.72 30.29
N ALA A 201 -4.19 -1.62 30.29
CA ALA A 201 -3.22 -1.75 31.38
C ALA A 201 -2.33 -0.51 31.52
N GLY A 202 -1.88 0.06 30.40
CA GLY A 202 -1.05 1.28 30.40
C GLY A 202 -1.84 2.53 30.78
N LEU A 203 -3.04 2.73 30.23
CA LEU A 203 -3.91 3.87 30.55
C LEU A 203 -4.22 3.96 32.05
N ARG A 204 -4.45 2.82 32.71
CA ARG A 204 -4.67 2.75 34.17
C ARG A 204 -3.51 3.26 35.03
N GLN A 205 -2.31 3.41 34.45
CA GLN A 205 -1.14 3.92 35.16
C GLN A 205 -0.91 5.42 34.93
N VAL A 206 -1.46 5.97 33.83
CA VAL A 206 -1.19 7.36 33.41
C VAL A 206 -2.39 8.29 33.61
N THR A 207 -3.57 7.75 33.96
CA THR A 207 -4.76 8.55 34.25
C THR A 207 -5.65 7.90 35.31
N ASP A 208 -6.29 8.74 36.12
CA ASP A 208 -7.29 8.36 37.12
C ASP A 208 -8.70 8.20 36.52
N GLU A 209 -8.93 8.64 35.27
CA GLU A 209 -10.21 8.45 34.61
C GLU A 209 -10.45 6.95 34.33
N PRO A 210 -11.58 6.36 34.78
CA PRO A 210 -11.78 4.93 34.67
C PRO A 210 -11.98 4.51 33.22
N LEU A 211 -11.25 3.48 32.76
CA LEU A 211 -11.48 2.90 31.44
C LEU A 211 -12.72 2.00 31.45
N LEU A 212 -13.77 2.40 30.73
CA LEU A 212 -15.07 1.71 30.72
C LEU A 212 -15.13 0.59 29.68
N GLU A 213 -14.59 0.83 28.50
CA GLU A 213 -14.56 -0.14 27.40
C GLU A 213 -13.41 0.14 26.44
N GLY A 214 -13.07 -0.85 25.61
CA GLY A 214 -12.21 -0.65 24.46
C GLY A 214 -12.96 -0.92 23.16
N ARG A 215 -12.54 -0.30 22.05
CA ARG A 215 -13.12 -0.54 20.73
C ARG A 215 -12.05 -0.67 19.66
N ILE A 216 -12.37 -1.43 18.62
CA ILE A 216 -11.59 -1.51 17.40
C ILE A 216 -12.47 -1.04 16.26
N TYR A 217 -11.97 -0.09 15.48
CA TYR A 217 -12.65 0.51 14.34
C TYR A 217 -12.03 0.01 13.05
N TYR A 218 -12.76 -0.83 12.33
CA TYR A 218 -12.38 -1.29 11.00
C TYR A 218 -12.83 -0.24 9.98
N THR A 219 -12.07 0.84 9.88
CA THR A 219 -12.45 2.09 9.20
C THR A 219 -12.71 1.89 7.71
N ARG A 220 -11.96 1.01 7.04
CA ARG A 220 -12.23 0.65 5.63
C ARG A 220 -13.61 0.01 5.42
N HIS A 221 -14.12 -0.66 6.45
CA HIS A 221 -15.33 -1.48 6.37
C HIS A 221 -16.54 -0.85 7.09
N GLY A 222 -16.39 0.33 7.69
CA GLY A 222 -17.47 0.98 8.45
C GLY A 222 -17.97 0.14 9.63
N LYS A 223 -17.12 -0.72 10.21
CA LYS A 223 -17.49 -1.66 11.28
C LYS A 223 -16.73 -1.38 12.56
N SER A 224 -17.38 -1.57 13.69
CA SER A 224 -16.73 -1.51 15.01
C SER A 224 -16.92 -2.80 15.81
N ARG A 225 -16.00 -3.06 16.73
CA ARG A 225 -16.07 -4.17 17.67
C ARG A 225 -15.73 -3.70 19.07
N VAL A 226 -16.54 -4.09 20.05
CA VAL A 226 -16.27 -3.85 21.47
C VAL A 226 -15.29 -4.90 21.99
N VAL A 227 -14.31 -4.45 22.78
CA VAL A 227 -13.32 -5.29 23.45
C VAL A 227 -13.55 -5.22 24.95
N ALA A 228 -13.72 -6.38 25.58
CA ALA A 228 -13.84 -6.47 27.03
C ALA A 228 -12.49 -6.20 27.70
N VAL A 229 -12.47 -5.17 28.57
CA VAL A 229 -11.29 -4.70 29.34
C VAL A 229 -11.39 -5.03 30.84
N SER A 230 -12.09 -6.10 31.20
CA SER A 230 -12.19 -6.55 32.61
C SER A 230 -10.81 -6.85 33.20
N ASN A 231 -10.62 -6.65 34.52
CA ASN A 231 -9.35 -6.92 35.20
C ASN A 231 -8.79 -8.32 34.91
N LYS A 232 -9.65 -9.35 34.90
CA LYS A 232 -9.24 -10.73 34.58
C LYS A 232 -8.64 -10.86 33.17
N ARG A 233 -9.34 -10.36 32.14
CA ARG A 233 -8.87 -10.43 30.75
C ARG A 233 -7.61 -9.60 30.54
N VAL A 234 -7.53 -8.42 31.14
CA VAL A 234 -6.33 -7.57 31.07
C VAL A 234 -5.14 -8.29 31.71
N ALA A 235 -5.31 -8.87 32.90
CA ALA A 235 -4.24 -9.61 33.58
C ALA A 235 -3.74 -10.81 32.75
N GLN A 236 -4.63 -11.53 32.07
CA GLN A 236 -4.24 -12.62 31.17
C GLN A 236 -3.35 -12.11 30.02
N THR A 237 -3.80 -11.10 29.29
CA THR A 237 -3.04 -10.52 28.17
C THR A 237 -1.70 -9.93 28.65
N VAL A 238 -1.66 -9.31 29.83
CA VAL A 238 -0.41 -8.81 30.43
C VAL A 238 0.56 -9.95 30.71
N GLY A 239 0.10 -11.10 31.18
CA GLY A 239 0.96 -12.28 31.37
C GLY A 239 1.50 -12.87 30.06
N GLU A 240 0.70 -12.85 28.98
CA GLU A 240 1.17 -13.22 27.64
C GLU A 240 2.21 -12.24 27.09
N PHE A 241 2.02 -10.95 27.35
CA PHE A 241 2.97 -9.90 27.01
C PHE A 241 4.30 -10.01 27.76
N SER A 242 4.27 -10.34 29.06
CA SER A 242 5.49 -10.64 29.84
C SER A 242 6.26 -11.82 29.25
N ARG A 243 5.57 -12.90 28.86
CA ARG A 243 6.24 -14.04 28.19
C ARG A 243 6.87 -13.67 26.85
N ALA A 244 6.22 -12.80 26.08
CA ALA A 244 6.79 -12.30 24.82
C ALA A 244 8.09 -11.52 25.05
N TRP A 245 8.18 -10.79 26.17
CA TRP A 245 9.40 -10.09 26.57
C TRP A 245 10.51 -11.04 26.99
N ASP A 246 10.19 -12.05 27.80
CA ASP A 246 11.15 -13.07 28.21
C ASP A 246 11.72 -13.80 26.98
N LEU A 247 10.86 -14.21 26.05
CA LEU A 247 11.26 -14.83 24.78
C LEU A 247 12.18 -13.91 23.96
N HIS A 248 11.88 -12.61 23.87
CA HIS A 248 12.77 -11.64 23.22
C HIS A 248 14.16 -11.62 23.83
N ASN A 249 14.23 -11.61 25.16
CA ASN A 249 15.49 -11.57 25.88
C ASN A 249 16.28 -12.87 25.69
N GLU A 250 15.63 -14.04 25.71
CA GLU A 250 16.24 -15.33 25.41
C GLU A 250 16.81 -15.39 23.98
N MET A 251 16.06 -14.91 22.98
CA MET A 251 16.55 -14.81 21.60
C MET A 251 17.74 -13.85 21.48
N ALA A 252 17.70 -12.73 22.19
CA ALA A 252 18.80 -11.77 22.21
C ALA A 252 20.04 -12.31 22.92
N GLU A 253 19.89 -13.08 24.00
CA GLU A 253 21.00 -13.71 24.74
C GLU A 253 21.66 -14.83 23.94
N SER A 254 20.84 -15.68 23.30
CA SER A 254 21.33 -16.76 22.42
C SER A 254 21.80 -16.25 21.05
N ARG A 255 21.52 -14.99 20.72
CA ARG A 255 21.80 -14.34 19.42
C ARG A 255 21.16 -15.06 18.24
N MET A 256 20.08 -15.79 18.48
CA MET A 256 19.41 -16.61 17.49
C MET A 256 17.92 -16.25 17.47
N PHE A 257 17.47 -15.75 16.33
CA PHE A 257 16.07 -15.43 16.08
C PHE A 257 15.48 -16.51 15.16
N PRO A 258 14.60 -17.39 15.64
CA PRO A 258 14.13 -18.53 14.88
C PRO A 258 13.30 -18.12 13.66
N THR A 259 13.42 -18.88 12.57
CA THR A 259 12.53 -18.75 11.42
C THR A 259 11.19 -19.44 11.72
N LYS A 260 10.13 -18.96 11.08
CA LYS A 260 8.81 -19.58 11.15
C LYS A 260 8.08 -19.41 9.82
N VAL A 261 7.84 -20.52 9.13
CA VAL A 261 7.11 -20.51 7.86
C VAL A 261 5.61 -20.26 8.08
N SER A 262 5.02 -19.43 7.24
CA SER A 262 3.58 -19.12 7.27
C SER A 262 3.11 -18.57 5.93
N PRO A 263 1.79 -18.43 5.70
CA PRO A 263 1.26 -17.72 4.53
C PRO A 263 1.72 -16.27 4.41
N LEU A 264 2.27 -15.67 5.48
CA LEU A 264 2.80 -14.31 5.48
C LEU A 264 4.24 -14.22 4.94
N CYS A 265 4.88 -15.34 4.62
CA CYS A 265 6.25 -15.35 4.09
C CYS A 265 6.39 -14.52 2.80
N GLY A 266 5.37 -14.50 1.92
CA GLY A 266 5.37 -13.66 0.70
C GLY A 266 5.35 -12.13 0.95
N TRP A 267 5.33 -11.68 2.20
CA TRP A 267 5.41 -10.28 2.61
C TRP A 267 6.64 -10.01 3.49
N CYS A 268 7.55 -10.97 3.60
CA CYS A 268 8.73 -10.88 4.43
C CYS A 268 9.90 -10.35 3.60
N PRO A 269 10.65 -9.34 4.06
CA PRO A 269 11.83 -8.85 3.34
C PRO A 269 12.91 -9.93 3.11
N LEU A 270 12.91 -10.99 3.92
CA LEU A 270 13.82 -12.14 3.74
C LEU A 270 13.34 -13.15 2.69
N VAL A 271 12.15 -13.02 2.11
CA VAL A 271 11.49 -14.13 1.39
C VAL A 271 12.33 -14.69 0.25
N ASN A 272 13.04 -13.82 -0.46
CA ASN A 272 13.89 -14.21 -1.59
C ASN A 272 15.15 -14.98 -1.15
N LEU A 273 15.64 -14.72 0.06
CA LEU A 273 16.88 -15.28 0.61
C LEU A 273 16.67 -16.36 1.67
N CYS A 274 15.45 -16.52 2.19
CA CYS A 274 15.16 -17.35 3.36
C CYS A 274 15.10 -18.85 3.03
N PRO A 275 16.02 -19.68 3.53
CA PRO A 275 16.02 -21.12 3.25
C PRO A 275 14.76 -21.83 3.78
N ALA A 276 14.21 -21.34 4.90
CA ALA A 276 12.97 -21.86 5.47
C ALA A 276 11.76 -21.58 4.57
N ALA A 277 11.66 -20.37 3.99
CA ALA A 277 10.59 -20.01 3.07
C ALA A 277 10.71 -20.78 1.76
N GLN A 278 11.93 -20.93 1.24
CA GLN A 278 12.23 -21.70 0.03
C GLN A 278 11.77 -23.15 0.12
N ALA A 279 11.94 -23.76 1.29
CA ALA A 279 11.55 -25.14 1.52
C ALA A 279 10.13 -25.32 2.10
N SER A 280 9.32 -24.25 2.12
CA SER A 280 7.95 -24.30 2.64
C SER A 280 6.96 -24.77 1.57
N THR A 281 5.85 -25.37 2.00
CA THR A 281 4.76 -25.80 1.11
C THR A 281 3.74 -24.69 0.83
N PHE A 282 3.94 -23.49 1.37
CA PHE A 282 3.05 -22.36 1.11
C PHE A 282 3.42 -21.75 -0.23
N ASN A 283 2.42 -21.50 -1.09
CA ASN A 283 2.63 -20.75 -2.32
C ASN A 283 2.92 -19.28 -1.96
N THR A 284 4.19 -18.97 -1.75
CA THR A 284 4.67 -17.62 -1.47
C THR A 284 4.91 -16.93 -2.79
N ASP A 285 4.08 -15.96 -3.14
CA ASP A 285 4.32 -15.07 -4.26
C ASP A 285 5.65 -14.32 -4.01
N ARG A 286 6.66 -14.59 -4.85
CA ARG A 286 7.99 -13.98 -4.77
C ARG A 286 8.05 -12.92 -5.86
N THR A 287 7.49 -11.75 -5.58
CA THR A 287 7.51 -10.64 -6.52
C THR A 287 8.88 -9.96 -6.50
N GLU A 288 9.46 -9.70 -7.68
CA GLU A 288 10.73 -8.97 -7.86
C GLU A 288 10.73 -7.57 -7.21
N GLY A 289 9.54 -7.02 -6.92
CA GLY A 289 9.36 -5.70 -6.27
C GLY A 289 9.54 -5.67 -4.75
N GLN A 290 9.60 -6.81 -4.05
CA GLN A 290 10.05 -6.83 -2.64
C GLN A 290 11.58 -6.92 -2.64
N THR A 291 12.21 -5.75 -2.79
CA THR A 291 13.66 -5.48 -2.84
C THR A 291 14.59 -6.69 -3.01
N ALA A 292 15.17 -6.74 -4.20
CA ALA A 292 16.49 -7.26 -4.47
C ALA A 292 17.50 -6.82 -3.39
N LEU A 293 17.76 -7.71 -2.44
CA LEU A 293 19.12 -7.84 -1.94
C LEU A 293 19.75 -8.93 -2.79
N GLU A 294 20.66 -8.52 -3.67
CA GLU A 294 21.65 -9.46 -4.18
C GLU A 294 22.43 -9.98 -2.97
N ALA A 295 22.86 -11.24 -3.02
CA ALA A 295 23.28 -12.07 -1.89
C ALA A 295 24.49 -11.57 -1.08
N THR A 296 24.92 -10.31 -1.23
CA THR A 296 26.21 -9.79 -0.79
C THR A 296 26.18 -8.71 0.29
N ASP A 297 25.04 -8.14 0.68
CA ASP A 297 25.11 -6.89 1.47
C ASP A 297 25.00 -6.98 2.99
N LEU A 298 24.53 -8.06 3.63
CA LEU A 298 24.46 -8.08 5.12
C LEU A 298 24.58 -9.46 5.80
N ILE A 299 24.49 -10.58 5.07
CA ILE A 299 24.34 -11.91 5.67
C ILE A 299 25.05 -12.96 4.80
N ASP A 300 25.94 -13.75 5.39
CA ASP A 300 26.45 -14.96 4.74
C ASP A 300 25.30 -15.98 4.63
N ILE A 301 24.92 -16.32 3.40
CA ILE A 301 23.90 -17.32 3.09
C ILE A 301 24.61 -18.63 2.74
N GLU A 302 24.31 -19.73 3.45
CA GLU A 302 24.72 -21.05 2.98
C GLU A 302 23.93 -21.39 1.69
N ALA A 303 24.59 -21.24 0.55
CA ALA A 303 23.96 -21.26 -0.77
C ALA A 303 23.59 -22.67 -1.26
N ALA A 304 22.42 -22.77 -1.90
CA ALA A 304 22.14 -23.72 -2.97
C ALA A 304 22.11 -22.92 -4.29
N GLU A 305 22.80 -23.40 -5.32
CA GLU A 305 23.12 -22.67 -6.55
C GLU A 305 21.90 -22.31 -7.41
N ALA A 306 21.82 -21.06 -7.90
CA ALA A 306 21.12 -20.68 -9.14
C ALA A 306 21.63 -19.33 -9.68
N SER A 307 21.73 -19.24 -11.01
CA SER A 307 22.24 -18.13 -11.82
C SER A 307 21.12 -17.19 -12.31
N CYS A 308 21.33 -15.87 -12.24
CA CYS A 308 20.79 -14.90 -13.20
C CYS A 308 21.48 -13.54 -13.02
N GLU A 309 22.04 -12.97 -14.09
CA GLU A 309 22.62 -11.62 -14.11
C GLU A 309 21.55 -10.59 -14.45
N SER A 310 21.51 -9.47 -13.70
CA SER A 310 20.63 -8.34 -13.95
C SER A 310 21.28 -7.32 -14.91
N ARG A 311 20.52 -6.78 -15.87
CA ARG A 311 20.94 -5.66 -16.74
C ARG A 311 20.30 -4.36 -16.26
N ALA A 312 21.11 -3.31 -16.11
CA ALA A 312 20.69 -1.97 -15.72
C ALA A 312 19.90 -1.24 -16.83
N ALA A 313 18.88 -0.47 -16.43
CA ALA A 313 18.12 0.41 -17.32
C ALA A 313 18.87 1.75 -17.53
N PRO A 314 18.93 2.30 -18.77
CA PRO A 314 19.54 3.60 -19.00
C PRO A 314 18.56 4.74 -18.70
N THR A 315 18.99 5.69 -17.88
CA THR A 315 18.38 7.02 -17.72
C THR A 315 18.90 7.95 -18.80
N ALA A 316 18.02 8.51 -19.64
CA ALA A 316 18.35 9.62 -20.52
C ALA A 316 18.27 10.94 -19.73
N GLU A 317 19.39 11.66 -19.63
CA GLU A 317 19.44 13.05 -19.18
C GLU A 317 19.04 13.95 -20.34
N VAL A 318 17.96 14.72 -20.18
CA VAL A 318 17.65 15.85 -21.09
C VAL A 318 18.11 17.13 -20.40
N THR A 319 19.14 17.77 -20.97
CA THR A 319 19.62 19.08 -20.55
C THR A 319 18.78 20.21 -21.17
N PRO A 320 18.46 21.31 -20.46
CA PRO A 320 17.52 22.34 -20.94
C PRO A 320 18.00 23.27 -22.06
N GLU A 321 19.14 23.01 -22.70
CA GLU A 321 19.88 24.06 -23.44
C GLU A 321 19.68 24.13 -24.97
N GLU A 322 18.89 23.25 -25.58
CA GLU A 322 18.57 23.40 -27.02
C GLU A 322 17.06 23.55 -27.24
N PRO A 323 16.53 24.78 -27.45
CA PRO A 323 15.19 24.94 -27.96
C PRO A 323 15.17 24.38 -29.37
N GLY A 324 14.44 23.28 -29.56
CA GLY A 324 14.09 22.76 -30.87
C GLY A 324 13.54 23.89 -31.75
N THR A 325 13.77 23.78 -33.06
CA THR A 325 13.47 24.80 -34.07
C THR A 325 12.14 25.50 -33.80
N ASP A 326 12.22 26.81 -33.50
CA ASP A 326 11.11 27.73 -33.20
C ASP A 326 10.20 27.86 -34.45
N THR A 327 9.24 26.95 -34.59
CA THR A 327 8.17 27.11 -35.57
C THR A 327 7.15 28.09 -34.98
N ALA A 328 6.86 29.17 -35.71
CA ALA A 328 6.00 30.28 -35.28
C ALA A 328 4.61 29.88 -34.74
N GLU A 329 4.12 28.67 -35.05
CA GLU A 329 2.89 28.09 -34.50
C GLU A 329 2.98 27.68 -33.01
N ALA A 330 4.19 27.53 -32.45
CA ALA A 330 4.39 27.12 -31.06
C ALA A 330 4.11 28.24 -30.03
N ARG A 331 3.93 29.48 -30.49
CA ARG A 331 3.78 30.68 -29.63
C ARG A 331 2.33 31.15 -29.43
N GLU A 332 1.35 30.53 -30.09
CA GLU A 332 -0.05 30.77 -29.74
C GLU A 332 -0.36 30.06 -28.42
N GLY A 333 -0.30 30.83 -27.33
CA GLY A 333 -0.68 30.35 -26.01
C GLY A 333 -2.11 29.81 -26.05
N ILE A 334 -2.30 28.57 -25.59
CA ILE A 334 -3.62 27.96 -25.47
C ILE A 334 -4.44 28.83 -24.50
N ASP A 335 -5.57 29.36 -24.97
CA ASP A 335 -6.51 30.04 -24.08
C ASP A 335 -7.21 29.00 -23.20
N MET A 336 -6.74 28.87 -21.96
CA MET A 336 -7.31 27.95 -20.99
C MET A 336 -8.79 28.26 -20.67
N ALA A 337 -9.29 29.46 -20.99
CA ALA A 337 -10.70 29.81 -20.83
C ALA A 337 -11.62 29.00 -21.75
N GLU A 338 -11.10 28.38 -22.82
CA GLU A 338 -11.85 27.49 -23.71
C GLU A 338 -12.02 26.06 -23.14
N TYR A 339 -11.22 25.69 -22.13
CA TYR A 339 -11.16 24.32 -21.57
C TYR A 339 -11.63 24.28 -20.11
N GLN A 340 -12.74 24.98 -19.81
CA GLN A 340 -13.28 25.03 -18.46
C GLN A 340 -13.82 23.68 -18.00
N LEU A 341 -13.48 23.32 -16.76
CA LEU A 341 -14.01 22.18 -16.05
C LEU A 341 -14.97 22.65 -14.96
N ALA A 342 -16.02 21.88 -14.72
CA ALA A 342 -16.88 22.05 -13.57
C ALA A 342 -16.41 21.19 -12.39
N GLU A 343 -16.83 21.51 -11.17
CA GLU A 343 -16.48 20.73 -9.97
C GLU A 343 -17.73 20.03 -9.43
N GLY A 344 -17.66 18.72 -9.22
CA GLY A 344 -18.81 17.90 -8.84
C GLY A 344 -18.41 16.61 -8.11
N LYS A 345 -19.35 15.68 -7.94
CA LYS A 345 -19.03 14.37 -7.33
C LYS A 345 -18.31 13.47 -8.33
N PRO A 346 -17.40 12.59 -7.91
CA PRO A 346 -16.62 11.76 -8.84
C PRO A 346 -17.44 10.86 -9.77
N TRP A 347 -18.63 10.44 -9.36
CA TRP A 347 -19.53 9.62 -10.18
C TRP A 347 -20.41 10.42 -11.14
N GLU A 348 -20.39 11.75 -11.09
CA GLU A 348 -21.05 12.63 -12.06
C GLU A 348 -20.03 12.97 -13.17
N GLU A 349 -20.26 12.49 -14.40
CA GLU A 349 -19.34 12.70 -15.52
C GLU A 349 -19.27 14.18 -15.93
N ASP A 350 -20.41 14.84 -15.97
CA ASP A 350 -20.57 16.27 -16.22
C ASP A 350 -21.41 16.97 -15.13
N VAL A 351 -21.21 18.28 -14.98
CA VAL A 351 -22.06 19.16 -14.18
C VAL A 351 -22.60 20.24 -15.11
N ALA A 352 -23.92 20.22 -15.32
CA ALA A 352 -24.62 21.14 -16.21
C ALA A 352 -24.04 21.16 -17.65
N GLY A 353 -23.67 19.99 -18.18
CA GLY A 353 -23.11 19.85 -19.53
C GLY A 353 -21.64 20.26 -19.66
N THR A 354 -20.99 20.64 -18.57
CA THR A 354 -19.54 20.90 -18.52
C THR A 354 -18.83 19.70 -17.89
N LEU A 355 -17.75 19.22 -18.49
CA LEU A 355 -16.98 18.10 -17.97
C LEU A 355 -16.57 18.35 -16.52
N ASN A 356 -16.88 17.41 -15.63
CA ASN A 356 -16.56 17.53 -14.22
C ASN A 356 -15.09 17.15 -13.97
N GLY A 357 -14.27 18.09 -13.51
CA GLY A 357 -12.85 17.91 -13.22
C GLY A 357 -12.56 16.80 -12.20
N ALA A 358 -13.51 16.52 -11.30
CA ALA A 358 -13.39 15.46 -10.30
C ALA A 358 -13.92 14.09 -10.78
N SER A 359 -14.50 14.00 -11.98
CA SER A 359 -15.13 12.77 -12.48
C SER A 359 -14.13 11.69 -12.84
N TYR A 360 -14.53 10.42 -12.74
CA TYR A 360 -13.72 9.30 -13.22
C TYR A 360 -13.36 9.41 -14.71
N ALA A 361 -14.26 9.99 -15.52
CA ALA A 361 -14.02 10.26 -16.92
C ALA A 361 -12.87 11.25 -17.12
N THR A 362 -12.81 12.34 -16.35
CA THR A 362 -11.69 13.29 -16.40
C THR A 362 -10.36 12.62 -16.04
N ILE A 363 -10.34 11.76 -15.02
CA ILE A 363 -9.16 10.92 -14.69
C ILE A 363 -8.76 10.06 -15.90
N GLY A 364 -9.77 9.50 -16.55
CA GLY A 364 -9.70 8.82 -17.83
C GLY A 364 -8.93 9.63 -18.89
N TYR A 365 -9.51 10.75 -19.30
CA TYR A 365 -9.02 11.59 -20.39
C TYR A 365 -7.63 12.17 -20.11
N PHE A 366 -7.42 12.73 -18.92
CA PHE A 366 -6.13 13.31 -18.53
C PHE A 366 -5.06 12.24 -18.40
N GLY A 367 -5.39 11.06 -17.87
CA GLY A 367 -4.45 9.94 -17.78
C GLY A 367 -4.02 9.44 -19.16
N THR A 368 -4.93 9.36 -20.13
CA THR A 368 -4.60 8.97 -21.51
C THR A 368 -3.73 10.01 -22.20
N ALA A 369 -4.03 11.30 -22.04
CA ALA A 369 -3.21 12.38 -22.60
C ALA A 369 -1.81 12.45 -21.97
N SER A 370 -1.73 12.23 -20.66
CA SER A 370 -0.44 12.18 -19.94
C SER A 370 0.40 10.98 -20.39
N LEU A 371 -0.21 9.82 -20.62
CA LEU A 371 0.49 8.65 -21.15
C LEU A 371 1.01 8.90 -22.57
N ALA A 372 0.26 9.60 -23.42
CA ALA A 372 0.74 9.99 -24.74
C ALA A 372 1.97 10.89 -24.65
N TYR A 373 1.95 11.90 -23.78
CA TYR A 373 3.11 12.75 -23.51
C TYR A 373 4.32 11.94 -23.01
N GLU A 374 4.11 11.04 -22.05
CA GLU A 374 5.14 10.17 -21.46
C GLU A 374 5.81 9.30 -22.53
N LEU A 375 5.03 8.68 -23.42
CA LEU A 375 5.54 7.82 -24.50
C LEU A 375 6.38 8.60 -25.52
N LEU A 376 5.98 9.83 -25.86
CA LEU A 376 6.78 10.67 -26.75
C LEU A 376 8.15 10.97 -26.12
N GLY A 377 8.18 11.36 -24.84
CA GLY A 377 9.42 11.60 -24.11
C GLY A 377 10.29 10.36 -23.94
N LYS A 378 9.69 9.21 -23.58
CA LYS A 378 10.39 7.94 -23.37
C LYS A 378 11.08 7.41 -24.63
N HIS A 379 10.58 7.77 -25.81
CA HIS A 379 11.08 7.30 -27.10
C HIS A 379 11.78 8.41 -27.90
N ASP A 380 12.23 9.47 -27.23
CA ASP A 380 12.98 10.59 -27.82
C ASP A 380 12.26 11.25 -29.02
N VAL A 381 10.92 11.26 -28.99
CA VAL A 381 10.10 11.92 -30.01
C VAL A 381 9.84 13.37 -29.59
N PRO A 382 10.03 14.36 -30.48
CA PRO A 382 9.72 15.75 -30.19
C PRO A 382 8.28 15.93 -29.69
N ILE A 383 8.14 16.51 -28.50
CA ILE A 383 6.84 16.70 -27.86
C ILE A 383 6.16 17.93 -28.47
N GLN A 384 5.33 17.69 -29.47
CA GLN A 384 4.51 18.70 -30.14
C GLN A 384 3.02 18.46 -29.85
N ARG A 385 2.22 19.54 -29.80
CA ARG A 385 0.77 19.45 -29.56
C ARG A 385 0.08 18.45 -30.49
N VAL A 386 0.38 18.52 -31.78
CA VAL A 386 -0.19 17.61 -32.80
C VAL A 386 0.15 16.14 -32.51
N ALA A 387 1.38 15.86 -32.05
CA ALA A 387 1.80 14.50 -31.70
C ALA A 387 1.09 14.00 -30.43
N VAL A 388 0.97 14.85 -29.41
CA VAL A 388 0.25 14.52 -28.17
C VAL A 388 -1.22 14.23 -28.47
N ASP A 389 -1.89 15.09 -29.26
CA ASP A 389 -3.31 14.94 -29.60
C ASP A 389 -3.57 13.67 -30.44
N ALA A 390 -2.73 13.41 -31.44
CA ALA A 390 -2.84 12.22 -32.29
C ALA A 390 -2.63 10.92 -31.51
N LEU A 391 -1.61 10.87 -30.64
CA LEU A 391 -1.33 9.70 -29.83
C LEU A 391 -2.40 9.52 -28.73
N THR A 392 -2.87 10.59 -28.09
CA THR A 392 -3.97 10.55 -27.12
C THR A 392 -5.22 9.91 -27.72
N THR A 393 -5.60 10.35 -28.93
CA THR A 393 -6.77 9.84 -29.64
C THR A 393 -6.60 8.38 -30.03
N THR A 394 -5.39 8.00 -30.47
CA THR A 394 -5.04 6.62 -30.82
C THR A 394 -5.17 5.69 -29.61
N LEU A 395 -4.60 6.08 -28.46
CA LEU A 395 -4.70 5.31 -27.22
C LEU A 395 -6.15 5.21 -26.74
N ALA A 396 -6.90 6.32 -26.81
CA ALA A 396 -8.31 6.34 -26.47
C ALA A 396 -9.13 5.36 -27.35
N ALA A 397 -8.84 5.27 -28.65
CA ALA A 397 -9.50 4.33 -29.56
C ALA A 397 -9.23 2.87 -29.18
N ILE A 398 -7.99 2.53 -28.79
CA ILE A 398 -7.64 1.19 -28.30
C ILE A 398 -8.40 0.88 -27.01
N ILE A 399 -8.45 1.84 -26.08
CA ILE A 399 -9.14 1.68 -24.79
C ILE A 399 -10.63 1.43 -25.00
N THR A 400 -11.29 2.24 -25.84
CA THR A 400 -12.73 2.14 -26.06
C THR A 400 -13.11 0.89 -26.85
N ASP A 401 -12.29 0.43 -27.79
CA ASP A 401 -12.52 -0.83 -28.51
C ASP A 401 -12.48 -2.03 -27.55
N VAL A 402 -11.42 -2.13 -26.75
CA VAL A 402 -11.27 -3.22 -25.77
C VAL A 402 -12.38 -3.16 -24.72
N GLN A 403 -12.69 -1.98 -24.20
CA GLN A 403 -13.79 -1.81 -23.25
C GLN A 403 -15.13 -2.24 -23.86
N SER A 404 -15.43 -1.81 -25.09
CA SER A 404 -16.67 -2.20 -25.78
C SER A 404 -16.78 -3.71 -25.98
N GLY A 405 -15.67 -4.38 -26.27
CA GLY A 405 -15.63 -5.84 -26.36
C GLY A 405 -15.95 -6.55 -25.04
N LEU A 406 -15.65 -5.93 -23.90
CA LEU A 406 -15.91 -6.49 -22.56
C LEU A 406 -17.30 -6.15 -22.03
N THR A 407 -17.78 -4.92 -22.27
CA THR A 407 -19.00 -4.39 -21.62
C THR A 407 -20.14 -4.07 -22.58
N GLY A 408 -19.96 -4.26 -23.89
CA GLY A 408 -20.95 -3.90 -24.93
C GLY A 408 -21.11 -2.39 -25.17
N ARG A 409 -20.37 -1.56 -24.41
CA ARG A 409 -20.29 -0.10 -24.55
C ARG A 409 -18.95 0.39 -24.02
N ALA A 410 -18.54 1.59 -24.40
CA ALA A 410 -17.40 2.28 -23.81
C ALA A 410 -17.83 3.59 -23.16
N SER A 411 -17.30 3.84 -21.96
CA SER A 411 -17.38 5.13 -21.26
C SER A 411 -16.17 5.28 -20.36
N PHE A 412 -15.54 6.45 -20.41
CA PHE A 412 -14.41 6.80 -19.55
C PHE A 412 -14.83 6.92 -18.07
N GLN A 413 -16.13 7.08 -17.80
CA GLN A 413 -16.68 7.14 -16.45
C GLN A 413 -16.77 5.75 -15.77
N ASP A 414 -16.74 4.67 -16.55
CA ASP A 414 -16.86 3.32 -16.00
C ASP A 414 -15.55 2.81 -15.39
N GLY A 415 -15.65 2.05 -14.30
CA GLY A 415 -14.50 1.40 -13.67
C GLY A 415 -13.73 0.45 -14.61
N THR A 416 -14.40 -0.16 -15.59
CA THR A 416 -13.76 -1.03 -16.60
C THR A 416 -12.74 -0.27 -17.43
N ASN A 417 -13.01 1.00 -17.78
CA ASN A 417 -12.07 1.83 -18.54
C ASN A 417 -10.72 1.95 -17.82
N THR A 418 -10.74 2.16 -16.51
CA THR A 418 -9.53 2.26 -15.70
C THR A 418 -8.71 0.97 -15.72
N ARG A 419 -9.36 -0.20 -15.73
CA ARG A 419 -8.67 -1.50 -15.85
C ARG A 419 -8.05 -1.69 -17.23
N VAL A 420 -8.78 -1.34 -18.29
CA VAL A 420 -8.29 -1.41 -19.67
C VAL A 420 -7.08 -0.50 -19.88
N ARG A 421 -7.08 0.72 -19.31
CA ARG A 421 -5.93 1.63 -19.35
C ARG A 421 -4.67 1.04 -18.71
N GLY A 422 -4.82 0.39 -17.55
CA GLY A 422 -3.70 -0.29 -16.87
C GLY A 422 -3.12 -1.44 -17.70
N VAL A 423 -4.00 -2.25 -18.32
CA VAL A 423 -3.57 -3.32 -19.23
C VAL A 423 -2.87 -2.74 -20.47
N LEU A 424 -3.42 -1.69 -21.07
CA LEU A 424 -2.81 -1.04 -22.24
C LEU A 424 -1.41 -0.54 -21.91
N ARG A 425 -1.20 0.11 -20.76
CA ARG A 425 0.15 0.53 -20.32
C ARG A 425 1.14 -0.64 -20.26
N THR A 426 0.70 -1.80 -19.73
CA THR A 426 1.53 -3.03 -19.70
C THR A 426 1.91 -3.49 -21.12
N VAL A 427 0.96 -3.43 -22.06
CA VAL A 427 1.22 -3.81 -23.46
C VAL A 427 2.17 -2.83 -24.14
N LEU A 428 2.04 -1.52 -23.87
CA LEU A 428 2.90 -0.50 -24.47
C LEU A 428 4.36 -0.63 -24.06
N ASP A 429 4.64 -1.13 -22.85
CA ASP A 429 6.02 -1.39 -22.42
C ASP A 429 6.66 -2.57 -23.17
N ALA A 430 5.86 -3.59 -23.51
CA ALA A 430 6.33 -4.74 -24.28
C ALA A 430 6.32 -4.51 -25.80
N VAL A 431 5.39 -3.68 -26.29
CA VAL A 431 5.16 -3.41 -27.72
C VAL A 431 5.07 -1.88 -27.92
N PRO A 432 6.22 -1.18 -27.95
CA PRO A 432 6.25 0.28 -28.01
C PRO A 432 5.68 0.81 -29.34
N PRO A 433 5.14 2.05 -29.36
CA PRO A 433 4.64 2.64 -30.60
C PRO A 433 5.74 2.77 -31.67
N PRO A 434 5.42 2.51 -32.95
CA PRO A 434 6.40 2.48 -34.03
C PRO A 434 6.67 3.90 -34.55
N PHE A 435 7.20 4.76 -33.68
CA PHE A 435 7.54 6.13 -34.03
C PHE A 435 8.52 6.18 -35.22
N GLY A 436 8.31 7.14 -36.13
CA GLY A 436 9.10 7.28 -37.36
C GLY A 436 8.76 6.27 -38.48
N GLN A 437 7.80 5.35 -38.26
CA GLN A 437 7.36 4.40 -39.29
C GLN A 437 6.16 4.90 -40.10
N ASP A 438 5.87 4.20 -41.20
CA ASP A 438 4.76 4.52 -42.10
C ASP A 438 3.36 4.24 -41.50
N GLU A 439 2.33 4.81 -42.13
CA GLU A 439 0.93 4.63 -41.71
C GLU A 439 0.53 3.15 -41.64
N ALA A 440 0.99 2.34 -42.61
CA ALA A 440 0.66 0.92 -42.65
C ALA A 440 1.22 0.17 -41.41
N THR A 441 2.40 0.55 -40.93
CA THR A 441 3.00 0.00 -39.70
C THR A 441 2.24 0.45 -38.48
N TRP A 442 1.82 1.71 -38.40
CA TRP A 442 0.94 2.20 -37.33
C TRP A 442 -0.38 1.44 -37.27
N GLN A 443 -1.04 1.21 -38.41
CA GLN A 443 -2.30 0.45 -38.46
C GLN A 443 -2.12 -1.00 -37.98
N ARG A 444 -1.02 -1.64 -38.37
CA ARG A 444 -0.66 -2.99 -37.87
C ARG A 444 -0.42 -2.99 -36.37
N TRP A 445 0.34 -2.01 -35.88
CA TRP A 445 0.65 -1.88 -34.46
C TRP A 445 -0.60 -1.61 -33.62
N ILE A 446 -1.50 -0.72 -34.04
CA ILE A 446 -2.77 -0.46 -33.36
C ILE A 446 -3.56 -1.76 -33.23
N LYS A 447 -3.72 -2.51 -34.34
CA LYS A 447 -4.45 -3.78 -34.33
C LYS A 447 -3.82 -4.81 -33.39
N MET A 448 -2.49 -4.93 -33.41
CA MET A 448 -1.73 -5.85 -32.56
C MET A 448 -1.86 -5.47 -31.09
N THR A 449 -1.62 -4.21 -30.75
CA THR A 449 -1.71 -3.66 -29.39
C THR A 449 -3.11 -3.81 -28.81
N THR A 450 -4.15 -3.51 -29.60
CA THR A 450 -5.55 -3.79 -29.23
C THR A 450 -5.77 -5.28 -28.97
N GLY A 451 -5.21 -6.16 -29.81
CA GLY A 451 -5.30 -7.61 -29.65
C GLY A 451 -4.66 -8.11 -28.35
N HIS A 452 -3.44 -7.65 -28.02
CA HIS A 452 -2.77 -8.00 -26.77
C HIS A 452 -3.52 -7.46 -25.56
N THR A 453 -3.95 -6.19 -25.62
CA THR A 453 -4.72 -5.54 -24.55
C THR A 453 -6.02 -6.30 -24.29
N ARG A 454 -6.74 -6.69 -25.34
CA ARG A 454 -7.95 -7.51 -25.25
C ARG A 454 -7.64 -8.89 -24.67
N SER A 455 -6.54 -9.52 -25.08
CA SER A 455 -6.18 -10.88 -24.63
C SER A 455 -5.86 -10.92 -23.14
N ILE A 456 -5.11 -9.95 -22.63
CA ILE A 456 -4.81 -9.81 -21.19
C ILE A 456 -6.10 -9.51 -20.41
N ALA A 457 -6.92 -8.58 -20.91
CA ALA A 457 -8.19 -8.27 -20.25
C ALA A 457 -9.13 -9.49 -20.22
N ALA A 458 -9.21 -10.26 -21.30
CA ALA A 458 -9.98 -11.50 -21.34
C ALA A 458 -9.41 -12.60 -20.44
N ALA A 459 -8.08 -12.67 -20.28
CA ALA A 459 -7.46 -13.58 -19.32
C ALA A 459 -7.84 -13.22 -17.87
N ALA A 460 -7.87 -11.92 -17.54
CA ALA A 460 -8.33 -11.44 -16.23
C ALA A 460 -9.81 -11.78 -15.96
N VAL A 461 -10.68 -11.73 -16.98
CA VAL A 461 -12.09 -12.16 -16.84
C VAL A 461 -12.17 -13.68 -16.67
N ARG A 462 -11.47 -14.47 -17.50
CA ARG A 462 -11.44 -15.93 -17.34
C ARG A 462 -10.93 -16.38 -15.97
N LEU A 463 -9.95 -15.66 -15.42
CA LEU A 463 -9.46 -15.89 -14.07
C LEU A 463 -10.56 -15.68 -13.02
N ALA A 464 -11.43 -14.69 -13.21
CA ALA A 464 -12.54 -14.44 -12.29
C ALA A 464 -13.62 -15.52 -12.39
N ASP A 465 -13.79 -16.13 -13.56
CA ASP A 465 -14.79 -17.18 -13.84
C ASP A 465 -14.29 -18.60 -13.53
N ALA A 466 -13.00 -18.76 -13.18
CA ALA A 466 -12.42 -20.07 -12.91
C ALA A 466 -12.81 -20.59 -11.50
N ASP A 467 -13.46 -21.75 -11.45
CA ASP A 467 -13.84 -22.42 -10.20
C ASP A 467 -12.62 -22.96 -9.43
N GLU A 468 -11.56 -23.36 -10.14
CA GLU A 468 -10.32 -23.89 -9.59
C GLU A 468 -9.10 -23.26 -10.28
N HIS A 469 -8.04 -23.01 -9.51
CA HIS A 469 -6.83 -22.34 -9.99
C HIS A 469 -5.68 -23.34 -9.93
N THR A 470 -5.40 -24.00 -11.05
CA THR A 470 -4.30 -24.97 -11.18
C THR A 470 -3.24 -24.42 -12.13
N ALA A 471 -1.97 -24.74 -11.87
CA ALA A 471 -0.88 -24.35 -12.75
C ALA A 471 -0.88 -25.26 -13.98
N ASP A 472 -1.04 -24.67 -15.17
CA ASP A 472 -0.91 -25.38 -16.44
C ASP A 472 0.57 -25.49 -16.83
N THR A 473 1.31 -26.31 -16.08
CA THR A 473 2.76 -26.49 -16.28
C THR A 473 3.07 -27.14 -17.62
N ASP A 474 2.16 -27.94 -18.17
CA ASP A 474 2.32 -28.60 -19.46
C ASP A 474 2.31 -27.57 -20.60
N THR A 475 1.34 -26.64 -20.62
CA THR A 475 1.34 -25.55 -21.60
C THR A 475 2.56 -24.65 -21.39
N LEU A 476 2.89 -24.26 -20.15
CA LEU A 476 4.06 -23.43 -19.88
C LEU A 476 5.37 -24.05 -20.38
N ALA A 477 5.53 -25.38 -20.27
CA ALA A 477 6.72 -26.09 -20.75
C ALA A 477 6.87 -26.08 -22.29
N THR A 478 5.78 -25.84 -23.03
CA THR A 478 5.81 -25.72 -24.50
C THR A 478 6.17 -24.32 -25.00
N ILE A 479 6.17 -23.31 -24.13
CA ILE A 479 6.50 -21.92 -24.48
C ILE A 479 8.03 -21.79 -24.52
N ALA A 480 8.61 -21.91 -25.72
CA ALA A 480 10.03 -21.64 -25.91
C ALA A 480 10.27 -20.13 -26.07
N PRO A 481 11.34 -19.57 -25.49
CA PRO A 481 11.79 -18.23 -25.85
C PRO A 481 12.12 -18.22 -27.35
N THR A 482 11.75 -17.16 -28.07
CA THR A 482 12.20 -16.94 -29.44
C THR A 482 13.73 -16.95 -29.42
N SER A 483 14.34 -17.94 -30.08
CA SER A 483 15.77 -17.98 -30.29
C SER A 483 16.18 -16.70 -31.02
N GLU A 484 17.12 -15.94 -30.44
CA GLU A 484 17.81 -14.88 -31.16
C GLU A 484 18.46 -15.54 -32.38
N GLU A 485 17.92 -15.28 -33.57
CA GLU A 485 18.62 -15.58 -34.83
C GLU A 485 19.78 -14.58 -34.93
N ASP A 486 21.00 -15.12 -35.10
CA ASP A 486 22.28 -14.41 -35.33
C ASP A 486 22.24 -13.37 -36.46
#